data_AF-A0A6F8PUA6-F1
#
_entry.id   AF-A0A6F8PUA6-F1
#
_cell.length_a   1.000
_cell.length_b   1.000
_cell.length_c   1.000
_cell.angle_alpha   90.00
_cell.angle_beta   90.00
_cell.angle_gamma   90.00
#
_symmetry.space_group_name_H-M   'P 1'
#
loop_
_entity.id
_entity.type
_entity.pdbx_description
1 polymer ?
#
loop_
_entity_poly.entity_id
_entity_poly.type
_entity_poly.pdbx_seq_one_letter_code
_entity_poly.pdbx_strand_id
1 'polypeptide(L)'
;MSQTNQASLAMQLELANQLVAALQANEQKLAQSLTLQLAQMTENSLYQQIKDLAENLHSTLDELEHMPLLMQTKHDIPDVTERLQYVLDAIEDASGKTLTSAENSMAIIEQLESLAPTQASMQGLLQELSGELNKIMLAQSFQDLTGQVLNRVILIISSLEQSLLSLIEKSGHDFNLIPERRESQAELHKGVGPNVTSSGQKDALGNQDDVDDLLADLGI
;
A
#
# COMPACT_ATOMS: atom_id res chain seq x y z
N MET A 1 -3.05 -7.01 -36.79
CA MET A 1 -1.78 -7.74 -36.52
C MET A 1 -1.72 -9.16 -37.09
N SER A 2 -2.84 -9.80 -37.48
CA SER A 2 -2.84 -11.22 -37.90
C SER A 2 -2.57 -11.49 -39.39
N GLN A 3 -2.87 -10.55 -40.31
CA GLN A 3 -2.78 -10.82 -41.77
C GLN A 3 -1.35 -10.76 -42.32
N THR A 4 -0.50 -9.85 -41.84
CA THR A 4 0.90 -9.70 -42.29
C THR A 4 1.76 -10.89 -41.87
N ASN A 5 1.51 -11.43 -40.66
CA ASN A 5 2.25 -12.58 -40.13
C ASN A 5 1.81 -13.89 -40.82
N GLN A 6 0.53 -14.03 -41.17
CA GLN A 6 0.01 -15.15 -41.96
C GLN A 6 0.55 -15.17 -43.40
N ALA A 7 0.66 -14.00 -44.05
CA ALA A 7 1.25 -13.89 -45.39
C ALA A 7 2.76 -14.21 -45.39
N SER A 8 3.50 -13.77 -44.37
CA SER A 8 4.93 -14.09 -44.21
C SER A 8 5.16 -15.59 -43.96
N LEU A 9 4.31 -16.22 -43.15
CA LEU A 9 4.40 -17.66 -42.85
C LEU A 9 4.09 -18.52 -44.09
N ALA A 10 3.09 -18.12 -44.89
CA ALA A 10 2.76 -18.80 -46.14
C ALA A 10 3.93 -18.75 -47.15
N MET A 11 4.61 -17.60 -47.23
CA MET A 11 5.77 -17.41 -48.10
C MET A 11 7.00 -18.20 -47.61
N GLN A 12 7.21 -18.28 -46.29
CA GLN A 12 8.26 -19.14 -45.70
C GLN A 12 8.02 -20.63 -45.97
N LEU A 13 6.76 -21.09 -45.89
CA LEU A 13 6.38 -22.47 -46.22
C LEU A 13 6.63 -22.80 -47.70
N GLU A 14 6.31 -21.87 -48.60
CA GLU A 14 6.57 -22.04 -50.03
C GLU A 14 8.08 -22.17 -50.33
N LEU A 15 8.90 -21.28 -49.76
CA LEU A 15 10.36 -21.32 -49.89
C LEU A 15 10.98 -22.58 -49.26
N ALA A 16 10.45 -23.03 -48.11
CA ALA A 16 10.89 -24.28 -47.48
C ALA A 16 10.58 -25.50 -48.36
N ASN A 17 9.41 -25.55 -48.99
CA ASN A 17 9.05 -26.61 -49.92
C ASN A 17 9.93 -26.61 -51.17
N GLN A 18 10.26 -25.43 -51.71
CA GLN A 18 11.19 -25.30 -52.83
C GLN A 18 12.62 -25.73 -52.45
N LEU A 19 13.06 -25.44 -51.21
CA LEU A 19 14.35 -25.87 -50.70
C LEU A 19 14.43 -27.40 -50.60
N VAL A 20 13.37 -28.05 -50.09
CA VAL A 20 13.29 -29.51 -50.02
C VAL A 20 13.36 -30.13 -51.43
N ALA A 21 12.64 -29.57 -52.40
CA ALA A 21 12.70 -30.04 -53.79
C ALA A 21 14.10 -29.86 -54.42
N ALA A 22 14.77 -28.73 -54.16
CA ALA A 22 16.12 -28.45 -54.63
C ALA A 22 17.17 -29.42 -54.06
N LEU A 23 17.03 -29.76 -52.77
CA LEU A 23 17.88 -30.76 -52.11
C LEU A 23 17.63 -32.17 -52.66
N GLN A 24 16.38 -32.53 -52.95
CA GLN A 24 16.02 -33.81 -53.58
C GLN A 24 16.56 -33.92 -55.02
N ALA A 25 16.60 -32.82 -55.77
CA ALA A 25 17.16 -32.75 -57.12
C ALA A 25 18.70 -32.63 -57.16
N ASN A 26 19.37 -32.62 -55.99
CA ASN A 26 20.81 -32.44 -55.83
C ASN A 26 21.34 -31.10 -56.40
N GLU A 27 20.49 -30.08 -56.47
CA GLU A 27 20.83 -28.74 -56.97
C GLU A 27 21.43 -27.85 -55.87
N GLN A 28 22.69 -28.13 -55.50
CA GLN A 28 23.35 -27.48 -54.34
C GLN A 28 23.38 -25.96 -54.39
N LYS A 29 23.57 -25.34 -55.57
CA LYS A 29 23.60 -23.87 -55.70
C LYS A 29 22.24 -23.23 -55.42
N LEU A 30 21.16 -23.86 -55.90
CA LEU A 30 19.79 -23.38 -55.69
C LEU A 30 19.38 -23.58 -54.23
N ALA A 31 19.74 -24.72 -53.62
CA ALA A 31 19.50 -24.98 -52.20
C ALA A 31 20.24 -23.98 -51.28
N GLN A 32 21.49 -23.62 -51.59
CA GLN A 32 22.22 -22.58 -50.83
C GLN A 32 21.55 -21.21 -50.94
N SER A 33 21.09 -20.82 -52.13
CA SER A 33 20.36 -19.56 -52.34
C SER A 33 19.06 -19.52 -51.53
N LEU A 34 18.27 -20.60 -51.55
CA LEU A 34 17.00 -20.68 -50.81
C LEU A 34 17.19 -20.70 -49.30
N THR A 35 18.27 -21.33 -48.81
CA THR A 35 18.64 -21.31 -47.39
C THR A 35 18.99 -19.90 -46.92
N LEU A 36 19.75 -19.15 -47.72
CA LEU A 36 20.08 -17.76 -47.42
C LEU A 36 18.83 -16.86 -47.40
N GLN A 37 17.90 -17.05 -48.33
CA GLN A 37 16.64 -16.31 -48.37
C GLN A 37 15.76 -16.62 -47.15
N LEU A 38 15.64 -17.89 -46.76
CA LEU A 38 14.91 -18.28 -45.55
C LEU A 38 15.54 -17.67 -44.29
N ALA A 39 16.87 -17.72 -44.16
CA ALA A 39 17.60 -17.12 -43.04
C ALA A 39 17.34 -15.60 -42.94
N GLN A 40 17.39 -14.88 -44.06
CA GLN A 40 17.11 -13.44 -44.10
C GLN A 40 15.66 -13.12 -43.72
N MET A 41 14.69 -13.92 -44.15
CA MET A 41 13.29 -13.73 -43.76
C MET A 41 13.07 -13.98 -42.27
N THR A 42 13.74 -14.98 -41.70
CA THR A 42 13.67 -15.25 -40.25
C THR A 42 14.32 -14.15 -39.43
N GLU A 43 15.48 -13.63 -39.85
CA GLU A 43 16.14 -12.51 -39.18
C GLU A 43 15.27 -11.26 -39.21
N ASN A 44 14.74 -10.89 -40.38
CA ASN A 44 13.86 -9.72 -40.51
C ASN A 44 12.59 -9.83 -39.66
N SER A 45 12.00 -11.02 -39.56
CA SER A 45 10.84 -11.26 -38.69
C SER A 45 11.21 -11.16 -37.21
N LEU A 46 12.36 -11.69 -36.80
CA LEU A 46 12.85 -11.57 -35.42
C LEU A 46 13.13 -10.11 -35.06
N TYR A 47 13.77 -9.35 -35.95
CA TYR A 47 14.00 -7.92 -35.75
C TYR A 47 12.70 -7.12 -35.64
N GLN A 48 11.69 -7.43 -36.47
CA GLN A 48 10.37 -6.79 -36.35
C GLN A 48 9.68 -7.15 -35.05
N GLN A 49 9.73 -8.40 -34.60
CA GLN A 49 9.15 -8.81 -33.32
C GLN A 49 9.85 -8.14 -32.13
N ILE A 50 11.18 -8.04 -32.15
CA ILE A 50 11.94 -7.33 -31.11
C ILE A 50 11.61 -5.83 -31.14
N LYS A 51 11.48 -5.25 -32.33
CA LYS A 51 11.09 -3.85 -32.49
C LYS A 51 9.67 -3.59 -31.98
N ASP A 52 8.70 -4.42 -32.36
CA ASP A 52 7.32 -4.35 -31.88
C ASP A 52 7.27 -4.51 -30.36
N LEU A 53 8.06 -5.44 -29.80
CA LEU A 53 8.16 -5.62 -28.35
C LEU A 53 8.77 -4.40 -27.66
N ALA A 54 9.83 -3.84 -28.23
CA ALA A 54 10.48 -2.64 -27.70
C ALA A 54 9.59 -1.40 -27.80
N GLU A 55 8.83 -1.23 -28.90
CA GLU A 55 7.85 -0.16 -29.08
C GLU A 55 6.67 -0.31 -28.12
N ASN A 56 6.15 -1.53 -27.92
CA ASN A 56 5.10 -1.80 -26.93
C ASN A 56 5.61 -1.58 -25.50
N LEU A 57 6.84 -2.00 -25.18
CA LEU A 57 7.45 -1.75 -23.88
C LEU A 57 7.69 -0.25 -23.66
N HIS A 58 8.16 0.46 -24.68
CA HIS A 58 8.38 1.89 -24.59
C HIS A 58 7.07 2.66 -24.43
N SER A 59 6.03 2.29 -25.18
CA SER A 59 4.69 2.89 -25.06
C SER A 59 4.06 2.61 -23.69
N THR A 60 4.25 1.41 -23.12
CA THR A 60 3.76 1.11 -21.77
C THR A 60 4.54 1.87 -20.71
N LEU A 61 5.87 2.00 -20.83
CA LEU A 61 6.69 2.82 -19.94
C LEU A 61 6.37 4.32 -20.05
N ASP A 62 6.11 4.83 -21.25
CA ASP A 62 5.70 6.22 -21.48
C ASP A 62 4.29 6.48 -20.90
N GLU A 63 3.35 5.54 -21.07
CA GLU A 63 2.05 5.61 -20.40
C GLU A 63 2.19 5.62 -18.87
N LEU A 64 3.14 4.85 -18.31
CA LEU A 64 3.46 4.84 -16.89
C LEU A 64 4.07 6.17 -16.41
N GLU A 65 4.90 6.81 -17.25
CA GLU A 65 5.47 8.14 -16.99
C GLU A 65 4.38 9.21 -16.83
N HIS A 66 3.31 9.08 -17.59
CA HIS A 66 2.17 10.00 -17.57
C HIS A 66 1.08 9.60 -16.55
N MET A 67 1.23 8.47 -15.84
CA MET A 67 0.26 8.11 -14.81
C MET A 67 0.39 9.04 -13.59
N PRO A 68 -0.74 9.42 -12.96
CA PRO A 68 -0.75 10.17 -11.70
C PRO A 68 0.13 9.54 -10.61
N LEU A 69 0.39 8.23 -10.70
CA LEU A 69 1.15 7.43 -9.77
C LEU A 69 2.56 7.95 -9.49
N LEU A 70 3.32 8.41 -10.51
CA LEU A 70 4.68 8.91 -10.29
C LEU A 70 4.67 10.27 -9.57
N MET A 71 3.72 11.13 -9.90
CA MET A 71 3.52 12.40 -9.20
C MET A 71 3.06 12.16 -7.76
N GLN A 72 2.12 11.24 -7.55
CA GLN A 72 1.66 10.81 -6.23
C GLN A 72 2.80 10.21 -5.39
N THR A 73 3.66 9.38 -5.99
CA THR A 73 4.78 8.76 -5.28
C THR A 73 5.85 9.78 -4.92
N LYS A 74 6.14 10.74 -5.81
CA LYS A 74 7.20 11.73 -5.60
C LYS A 74 6.80 12.84 -4.62
N HIS A 75 5.55 13.26 -4.63
CA HIS A 75 5.08 14.41 -3.86
C HIS A 75 4.08 14.05 -2.77
N ASP A 76 3.08 13.22 -3.10
CA ASP A 76 1.96 13.00 -2.19
C ASP A 76 2.28 11.98 -1.08
N ILE A 77 3.09 10.94 -1.34
CA ILE A 77 3.52 9.98 -0.30
C ILE A 77 4.40 10.65 0.77
N PRO A 78 5.44 11.44 0.41
CA PRO A 78 6.20 12.19 1.41
C PRO A 78 5.32 13.14 2.22
N ASP A 79 4.38 13.86 1.58
CA ASP A 79 3.42 14.74 2.26
C ASP A 79 2.51 13.97 3.24
N VAL A 80 2.00 12.80 2.84
CA VAL A 80 1.24 11.91 3.74
C VAL A 80 2.07 11.50 4.95
N THR A 81 3.33 11.15 4.73
CA THR A 81 4.22 10.71 5.80
C THR A 81 4.45 11.83 6.82
N GLU A 82 4.71 13.05 6.34
CA GLU A 82 4.87 14.24 7.19
C GLU A 82 3.58 14.57 7.96
N ARG A 83 2.42 14.48 7.31
CA ARG A 83 1.11 14.68 7.93
C ARG A 83 0.79 13.65 9.00
N LEU A 84 1.10 12.39 8.76
CA LEU A 84 0.91 11.33 9.75
C LEU A 84 1.83 11.54 10.95
N GLN A 85 3.08 11.94 10.73
CA GLN A 85 3.99 12.29 11.81
C GLN A 85 3.43 13.47 12.64
N TYR A 86 2.95 14.52 11.98
CA TYR A 86 2.30 15.64 12.67
C TYR A 86 1.11 15.20 13.53
N VAL A 87 0.25 14.30 13.00
CA VAL A 87 -0.89 13.76 13.75
C VAL A 87 -0.42 12.95 14.96
N LEU A 88 0.64 12.14 14.82
CA LEU A 88 1.22 11.38 15.93
C LEU A 88 1.76 12.29 17.02
N ASP A 89 2.56 13.30 16.65
CA ASP A 89 3.13 14.27 17.59
C ASP A 89 2.03 15.04 18.34
N ALA A 90 0.97 15.44 17.63
CA ALA A 90 -0.18 16.12 18.22
C ALA A 90 -0.96 15.23 19.19
N ILE A 91 -1.11 13.93 18.88
CA ILE A 91 -1.75 12.95 19.79
C ILE A 91 -0.89 12.75 21.03
N GLU A 92 0.43 12.63 20.88
CA GLU A 92 1.36 12.46 21.99
C GLU A 92 1.33 13.66 22.93
N ASP A 93 1.42 14.89 22.40
CA ASP A 93 1.35 16.13 23.18
C ASP A 93 0.00 16.30 23.90
N ALA A 94 -1.12 16.05 23.21
CA ALA A 94 -2.45 16.12 23.81
C ALA A 94 -2.64 15.08 24.91
N SER A 95 -2.16 13.85 24.70
CA SER A 95 -2.20 12.77 25.68
C SER A 95 -1.37 13.12 26.91
N GLY A 96 -0.14 13.60 26.72
CA GLY A 96 0.73 14.03 27.82
C GLY A 96 0.11 15.14 28.66
N LYS A 97 -0.42 16.20 28.02
CA LYS A 97 -1.12 17.29 28.72
C LYS A 97 -2.37 16.82 29.46
N THR A 98 -3.12 15.89 28.88
CA THR A 98 -4.32 15.31 29.49
C THR A 98 -3.95 14.50 30.72
N LEU A 99 -2.93 13.65 30.62
CA LEU A 99 -2.45 12.82 31.73
C LEU A 99 -1.94 13.68 32.89
N THR A 100 -1.08 14.66 32.62
CA THR A 100 -0.58 15.56 33.67
C THR A 100 -1.71 16.34 34.35
N SER A 101 -2.68 16.87 33.58
CA SER A 101 -3.81 17.60 34.17
C SER A 101 -4.72 16.67 34.98
N ALA A 102 -4.87 15.41 34.56
CA ALA A 102 -5.62 14.40 35.30
C ALA A 102 -4.92 14.04 36.64
N GLU A 103 -3.61 13.85 36.63
CA GLU A 103 -2.81 13.61 37.84
C GLU A 103 -2.92 14.78 38.83
N ASN A 104 -2.79 16.02 38.35
CA ASN A 104 -2.99 17.22 39.17
C ASN A 104 -4.40 17.29 39.75
N SER A 105 -5.41 16.96 38.94
CA SER A 105 -6.80 16.93 39.37
C SER A 105 -7.01 15.91 40.50
N MET A 106 -6.43 14.72 40.40
CA MET A 106 -6.48 13.70 41.45
C MET A 106 -5.82 14.20 42.74
N ALA A 107 -4.65 14.84 42.65
CA ALA A 107 -3.97 15.39 43.82
C ALA A 107 -4.78 16.50 44.52
N ILE A 108 -5.50 17.33 43.76
CA ILE A 108 -6.40 18.37 44.32
C ILE A 108 -7.60 17.72 45.02
N ILE A 109 -8.15 16.64 44.47
CA ILE A 109 -9.25 15.89 45.09
C ILE A 109 -8.80 15.25 46.41
N GLU A 110 -7.62 14.66 46.46
CA GLU A 110 -7.05 14.09 47.70
C GLU A 110 -6.83 15.17 48.78
N GLN A 111 -6.40 16.37 48.39
CA GLN A 111 -6.31 17.52 49.30
C GLN A 111 -7.68 17.97 49.82
N LEU A 112 -8.71 17.94 48.97
CA LEU A 112 -10.08 18.25 49.37
C LEU A 112 -10.64 17.23 50.38
N GLU A 113 -10.29 15.95 50.25
CA GLU A 113 -10.75 14.87 51.14
C GLU A 113 -10.02 14.84 52.50
N SER A 114 -8.73 15.21 52.52
CA SER A 114 -7.87 15.10 53.72
C SER A 114 -7.93 16.31 54.67
N LEU A 115 -8.22 17.50 54.15
CA LEU A 115 -8.38 18.71 54.96
C LEU A 115 -9.79 18.77 55.55
N ALA A 116 -9.96 19.29 56.77
CA ALA A 116 -11.24 19.82 57.23
C ALA A 116 -11.35 21.25 56.68
N PRO A 117 -11.78 21.46 55.43
CA PRO A 117 -11.39 22.64 54.69
C PRO A 117 -12.25 23.81 55.18
N THR A 118 -11.62 24.94 55.46
CA THR A 118 -12.37 26.19 55.59
C THR A 118 -13.04 26.53 54.26
N GLN A 119 -14.15 27.26 54.29
CA GLN A 119 -14.89 27.60 53.06
C GLN A 119 -14.03 28.34 52.03
N ALA A 120 -13.06 29.15 52.47
CA ALA A 120 -12.12 29.84 51.60
C ALA A 120 -11.11 28.89 50.92
N SER A 121 -10.56 27.91 51.66
CA SER A 121 -9.61 26.93 51.09
C SER A 121 -10.29 25.98 50.11
N MET A 122 -11.54 25.59 50.38
CA MET A 122 -12.35 24.78 49.46
C MET A 122 -12.61 25.50 48.13
N GLN A 123 -12.88 26.80 48.20
CA GLN A 123 -13.16 27.61 47.01
C GLN A 123 -11.92 27.77 46.12
N GLY A 124 -10.73 27.90 46.72
CA GLY A 124 -9.46 27.92 45.98
C GLY A 124 -9.16 26.60 45.27
N LEU A 125 -9.27 25.46 45.97
CA LEU A 125 -9.02 24.13 45.40
C LEU A 125 -10.01 23.78 44.27
N LEU A 126 -11.29 24.14 44.41
CA LEU A 126 -12.28 23.96 43.33
C LEU A 126 -11.94 24.80 42.10
N GLN A 127 -11.38 25.99 42.28
CA GLN A 127 -10.96 26.85 41.18
C GLN A 127 -9.71 26.29 40.47
N GLU A 128 -8.76 25.72 41.21
CA GLU A 128 -7.61 25.00 40.65
C GLU A 128 -8.06 23.76 39.87
N LEU A 129 -8.97 22.94 40.42
CA LEU A 129 -9.51 21.77 39.74
C LEU A 129 -10.23 22.15 38.44
N SER A 130 -11.05 23.21 38.47
CA SER A 130 -11.68 23.73 37.25
C SER A 130 -10.65 24.21 36.22
N GLY A 131 -9.50 24.69 36.67
CA GLY A 131 -8.37 25.06 35.82
C GLY A 131 -7.75 23.85 35.12
N GLU A 132 -7.51 22.76 35.84
CA GLU A 132 -6.97 21.51 35.26
C GLU A 132 -7.95 20.87 34.26
N LEU A 133 -9.25 20.85 34.56
CA LEU A 133 -10.26 20.36 33.61
C LEU A 133 -10.33 21.22 32.34
N ASN A 134 -10.13 22.54 32.44
CA ASN A 134 -10.05 23.42 31.28
C ASN A 134 -8.80 23.12 30.43
N LYS A 135 -7.64 22.85 31.06
CA LYS A 135 -6.43 22.44 30.36
C LYS A 135 -6.63 21.15 29.57
N ILE A 136 -7.34 20.16 30.13
CA ILE A 136 -7.72 18.93 29.41
C ILE A 136 -8.55 19.28 28.17
N MET A 137 -9.59 20.10 28.33
CA MET A 137 -10.46 20.49 27.22
C MET A 137 -9.69 21.24 26.12
N LEU A 138 -8.75 22.11 26.49
CA LEU A 138 -7.89 22.81 25.53
C LEU A 138 -6.91 21.86 24.83
N ALA A 139 -6.29 20.93 25.56
CA ALA A 139 -5.40 19.92 24.99
C ALA A 139 -6.13 19.03 23.97
N GLN A 140 -7.42 18.75 24.20
CA GLN A 140 -8.25 17.95 23.29
C GLN A 140 -8.83 18.75 22.12
N SER A 141 -8.88 20.08 22.19
CA SER A 141 -9.46 20.92 21.13
C SER A 141 -8.72 20.87 19.78
N PHE A 142 -7.51 20.30 19.75
CA PHE A 142 -6.73 20.06 18.52
C PHE A 142 -7.27 18.91 17.66
N GLN A 143 -8.25 18.14 18.14
CA GLN A 143 -8.84 16.99 17.43
C GLN A 143 -9.48 17.36 16.07
N ASP A 144 -9.97 18.59 15.91
CA ASP A 144 -10.54 19.04 14.64
C ASP A 144 -9.49 19.13 13.52
N LEU A 145 -8.28 19.61 13.86
CA LEU A 145 -7.20 19.75 12.91
C LEU A 145 -6.57 18.39 12.58
N THR A 146 -6.34 17.53 13.59
CA THR A 146 -5.80 16.19 13.35
C THR A 146 -6.76 15.31 12.55
N GLY A 147 -8.08 15.42 12.80
CA GLY A 147 -9.11 14.75 12.01
C GLY A 147 -9.14 15.20 10.54
N GLN A 148 -9.00 16.50 10.27
CA GLN A 148 -8.92 17.03 8.91
C GLN A 148 -7.65 16.54 8.18
N VAL A 149 -6.51 16.55 8.87
CA VAL A 149 -5.24 16.05 8.32
C VAL A 149 -5.35 14.56 7.98
N LEU A 150 -5.92 13.74 8.89
CA LEU A 150 -6.13 12.32 8.66
C LEU A 150 -7.06 12.04 7.48
N ASN A 151 -8.20 12.76 7.39
CA ASN A 151 -9.10 12.64 6.24
C ASN A 151 -8.39 12.98 4.93
N ARG A 152 -7.53 14.00 4.92
CA ARG A 152 -6.73 14.34 3.74
C ARG A 152 -5.74 13.24 3.37
N VAL A 153 -5.10 12.63 4.37
CA VAL A 153 -4.20 11.49 4.17
C VAL A 153 -4.94 10.30 3.55
N ILE A 154 -6.12 9.95 4.07
CA ILE A 154 -6.94 8.85 3.55
C ILE A 154 -7.26 9.09 2.06
N LEU A 155 -7.68 10.30 1.70
CA LEU A 155 -8.00 10.63 0.30
C LEU A 155 -6.80 10.47 -0.64
N ILE A 156 -5.60 10.85 -0.19
CA ILE A 156 -4.37 10.70 -0.99
C ILE A 156 -4.03 9.22 -1.17
N ILE A 157 -4.07 8.44 -0.09
CA ILE A 157 -3.78 7.00 -0.14
C ILE A 157 -4.80 6.25 -1.01
N SER A 158 -6.09 6.57 -0.91
CA SER A 158 -7.11 5.98 -1.78
C SER A 158 -6.89 6.33 -3.26
N SER A 159 -6.41 7.53 -3.55
CA SER A 159 -6.09 7.91 -4.93
C SER A 159 -4.85 7.17 -5.45
N LEU A 160 -3.84 6.95 -4.60
CA LEU A 160 -2.68 6.13 -4.93
C LEU A 160 -3.07 4.67 -5.19
N GLU A 161 -3.94 4.11 -4.34
CA GLU A 161 -4.47 2.75 -4.50
C GLU A 161 -5.17 2.57 -5.85
N GLN A 162 -6.02 3.51 -6.24
CA GLN A 162 -6.69 3.48 -7.55
C GLN A 162 -5.69 3.53 -8.71
N SER A 163 -4.66 4.36 -8.61
CA SER A 163 -3.59 4.42 -9.63
C SER A 163 -2.85 3.08 -9.75
N LEU A 164 -2.58 2.40 -8.63
CA LEU A 164 -1.94 1.08 -8.62
C LEU A 164 -2.85 -0.02 -9.18
N LEU A 165 -4.13 -0.01 -8.85
CA LEU A 165 -5.11 -0.95 -9.40
C LEU A 165 -5.22 -0.81 -10.91
N SER A 166 -5.29 0.43 -11.41
CA SER A 166 -5.33 0.71 -12.85
C SER A 166 -4.08 0.19 -13.58
N LEU A 167 -2.91 0.26 -12.93
CA LEU A 167 -1.66 -0.29 -13.46
C LEU A 167 -1.70 -1.82 -13.54
N ILE A 168 -2.20 -2.48 -12.51
CA ILE A 168 -2.32 -3.94 -12.46
C ILE A 168 -3.25 -4.42 -13.58
N GLU A 169 -4.42 -3.79 -13.72
CA GLU A 169 -5.37 -4.07 -14.81
C GLU A 169 -4.74 -3.88 -16.20
N LYS A 170 -4.04 -2.75 -16.42
CA LYS A 170 -3.34 -2.48 -17.68
C LYS A 170 -2.22 -3.47 -17.99
N SER A 171 -1.57 -4.04 -16.97
CA SER A 171 -0.52 -5.05 -17.14
C SER A 171 -1.05 -6.44 -17.56
N GLY A 172 -2.38 -6.62 -17.59
CA GLY A 172 -3.02 -7.88 -17.94
C GLY A 172 -3.09 -8.89 -16.79
N HIS A 173 -2.75 -8.48 -15.57
CA HIS A 173 -2.97 -9.26 -14.36
C HIS A 173 -4.34 -8.94 -13.76
N ASP A 174 -5.16 -9.97 -13.50
CA ASP A 174 -6.40 -9.80 -12.75
C ASP A 174 -6.06 -9.73 -11.26
N PHE A 175 -6.30 -8.56 -10.66
CA PHE A 175 -6.07 -8.32 -9.24
C PHE A 175 -6.80 -9.35 -8.35
N ASN A 176 -7.97 -9.82 -8.77
CA ASN A 176 -8.77 -10.80 -8.01
C ASN A 176 -8.21 -12.22 -8.05
N LEU A 177 -7.27 -12.49 -8.96
CA LEU A 177 -6.58 -13.78 -9.07
C LEU A 177 -5.27 -13.81 -8.28
N ILE A 178 -4.82 -12.68 -7.74
CA ILE A 178 -3.67 -12.62 -6.84
C ILE A 178 -4.10 -13.32 -5.54
N PRO A 179 -3.44 -14.43 -5.14
CA PRO A 179 -3.81 -15.13 -3.92
C PRO A 179 -3.65 -14.19 -2.73
N GLU A 180 -4.65 -14.18 -1.83
CA GLU A 180 -4.58 -13.45 -0.58
C GLU A 180 -3.28 -13.81 0.16
N ARG A 181 -2.63 -12.78 0.73
CA ARG A 181 -1.49 -12.99 1.61
C ARG A 181 -1.96 -13.86 2.77
N ARG A 182 -1.59 -15.14 2.77
CA ARG A 182 -1.65 -15.95 3.99
C ARG A 182 -0.63 -15.36 4.94
N GLU A 183 -1.11 -14.65 5.96
CA GLU A 183 -0.25 -14.21 7.05
C GLU A 183 0.48 -15.43 7.59
N SER A 184 1.80 -15.43 7.42
CA SER A 184 2.63 -16.48 7.99
C SER A 184 2.68 -16.22 9.50
N GLN A 185 2.51 -17.26 10.32
CA GLN A 185 2.53 -17.13 11.79
C GLN A 185 3.77 -16.41 12.35
N ALA A 186 4.84 -16.29 11.56
CA ALA A 186 6.06 -15.52 11.88
C ALA A 186 5.90 -13.98 11.82
N GLU A 187 4.88 -13.43 11.15
CA GLU A 187 4.62 -11.99 11.10
C GLU A 187 3.73 -11.49 12.26
N LEU A 188 3.02 -12.38 12.97
CA LEU A 188 2.20 -12.04 14.14
C LEU A 188 3.01 -11.47 15.33
N HIS A 189 4.32 -11.71 15.36
CA HIS A 189 5.19 -11.22 16.45
C HIS A 189 5.75 -9.81 16.22
N LYS A 190 5.47 -9.17 15.07
CA LYS A 190 5.73 -7.73 14.91
C LYS A 190 4.54 -6.97 15.46
N GLY A 191 4.54 -6.80 16.78
CA GLY A 191 3.52 -6.03 17.49
C GLY A 191 3.32 -4.64 16.88
N VAL A 192 2.08 -4.29 16.62
CA VAL A 192 1.62 -2.91 16.47
C VAL A 192 0.12 -2.85 16.79
N GLY A 193 -0.17 -2.59 18.08
CA GLY A 193 -1.47 -2.11 18.54
C GLY A 193 -2.64 -3.10 18.48
N PRO A 194 -3.79 -2.71 19.06
CA PRO A 194 -5.02 -3.49 18.97
C PRO A 194 -5.45 -3.63 17.50
N ASN A 195 -5.89 -4.83 17.13
CA ASN A 195 -6.39 -5.10 15.79
C ASN A 195 -7.75 -4.42 15.59
N VAL A 196 -7.76 -3.32 14.84
CA VAL A 196 -8.97 -2.50 14.59
C VAL A 196 -9.56 -2.70 13.19
N THR A 197 -8.99 -3.60 12.39
CA THR A 197 -9.49 -3.86 11.02
C THR A 197 -10.72 -4.77 11.04
N SER A 198 -11.66 -4.58 10.10
CA SER A 198 -12.89 -5.40 10.04
C SER A 198 -12.64 -6.89 9.79
N SER A 199 -11.52 -7.23 9.12
CA SER A 199 -11.07 -8.61 8.95
C SER A 199 -10.47 -9.16 10.24
N GLY A 200 -9.66 -8.36 10.93
CA GLY A 200 -9.03 -8.72 12.19
C GLY A 200 -9.95 -8.74 13.42
N GLN A 201 -11.07 -8.01 13.39
CA GLN A 201 -12.11 -8.09 14.41
C GLN A 201 -12.78 -9.48 14.45
N LYS A 202 -12.84 -10.20 13.32
CA LYS A 202 -13.36 -11.58 13.30
C LYS A 202 -12.43 -12.56 14.01
N ASP A 203 -11.12 -12.32 13.96
CA ASP A 203 -10.11 -13.11 14.67
C ASP A 203 -9.96 -12.67 16.14
N ALA A 204 -10.14 -11.39 16.44
CA ALA A 204 -10.07 -10.84 17.80
C ALA A 204 -11.26 -11.24 18.70
N LEU A 205 -12.39 -11.62 18.11
CA LEU A 205 -13.58 -12.11 18.84
C LEU A 205 -13.39 -13.51 19.47
N GLY A 206 -12.23 -14.14 19.32
CA GLY A 206 -11.90 -15.44 19.96
C GLY A 206 -10.97 -15.35 21.16
N ASN A 207 -10.34 -14.21 21.44
CA ASN A 207 -9.13 -14.15 22.27
C ASN A 207 -9.39 -13.80 23.75
N GLN A 208 -10.65 -13.85 24.22
CA GLN A 208 -10.97 -13.55 25.64
C GLN A 208 -10.99 -14.83 26.49
N ASP A 209 -11.47 -15.95 25.94
CA ASP A 209 -11.42 -17.26 26.62
C ASP A 209 -9.96 -17.78 26.71
N ASP A 210 -9.14 -17.50 25.70
CA ASP A 210 -7.72 -17.87 25.66
C ASP A 210 -6.85 -17.08 26.66
N VAL A 211 -7.28 -15.87 27.03
CA VAL A 211 -6.59 -15.04 28.04
C VAL A 211 -6.86 -15.59 29.44
N ASP A 212 -8.10 -16.01 29.71
CA ASP A 212 -8.47 -16.61 31.01
C ASP A 212 -7.77 -17.97 31.21
N ASP A 213 -7.59 -18.75 30.14
CA ASP A 213 -6.83 -20.01 30.17
C ASP A 213 -5.33 -19.80 30.43
N LEU A 214 -4.74 -18.72 29.89
CA LEU A 214 -3.35 -18.35 30.15
C LEU A 214 -3.13 -17.80 31.57
N LEU A 215 -4.12 -17.09 32.14
CA LEU A 215 -4.09 -16.64 33.53
C LEU A 215 -4.23 -17.82 34.50
N ALA A 216 -5.08 -18.80 34.17
CA ALA A 216 -5.23 -20.04 34.92
C ALA A 216 -3.93 -20.87 34.96
N ASP A 217 -3.16 -20.91 33.88
CA ASP A 217 -1.86 -21.62 33.83
C ASP A 217 -0.73 -20.85 34.55
N LEU A 218 -0.86 -19.51 34.69
CA LEU A 218 0.07 -18.66 35.44
C LEU A 218 -0.25 -18.57 36.95
N GLY A 219 -1.35 -19.15 37.40
CA GLY A 219 -1.69 -19.33 38.81
C GLY A 219 -2.13 -18.06 39.54
N ILE A 220 -2.72 -17.10 38.83
CA ILE A 220 -3.44 -15.94 39.40
C ILE A 220 -4.89 -15.88 38.94
#